data_AF-A0A7Y4M076-F1
#
_entry.id   AF-A0A7Y4M076-F1
#
_cell.length_a   1.000
_cell.length_b   1.000
_cell.length_c   1.000
_cell.angle_alpha   90.00
_cell.angle_beta   90.00
_cell.angle_gamma   90.00
#
_symmetry.space_group_name_H-M   'P 1'
#
loop_
_entity.id
_entity.type
_entity.pdbx_description
1 polymer ?
#
loop_
_entity_poly.entity_id
_entity_poly.type
_entity_poly.pdbx_seq_one_letter_code
_entity_poly.pdbx_strand_id
1 'polypeptide(L)'
;MSWDANDVALLKRLWTEGHSAGQIASRLGYSRNAVSAKLKRLGHKRGHKPPTASPKIVSVPTRKPKLAAACARPVDRVVSKPKVLRLKPAATPAKELTKRELYAMLADAVRNTG
;
A
#
# COMPACT_ATOMS: atom_id res chain seq x y z
N MET A 1 22.39 -16.48 -2.67
CA MET A 1 21.97 -17.46 -1.64
C MET A 1 21.27 -18.64 -2.32
N SER A 2 21.95 -19.78 -2.36
CA SER A 2 21.38 -21.05 -2.81
C SER A 2 20.67 -21.73 -1.63
N TRP A 3 19.60 -22.46 -1.90
CA TRP A 3 18.92 -23.24 -0.85
C TRP A 3 19.67 -24.54 -0.62
N ASP A 4 20.23 -24.71 0.57
CA ASP A 4 20.92 -25.95 0.93
C ASP A 4 19.93 -27.09 1.18
N ALA A 5 20.39 -28.33 1.03
CA ALA A 5 19.57 -29.51 1.26
C ALA A 5 19.08 -29.59 2.72
N ASN A 6 19.93 -29.18 3.67
CA ASN A 6 19.59 -29.13 5.10
C ASN A 6 18.48 -28.11 5.38
N ASP A 7 18.56 -26.92 4.77
CA ASP A 7 17.53 -25.88 4.90
C ASP A 7 16.19 -26.34 4.36
N VAL A 8 16.19 -27.06 3.23
CA VAL A 8 14.97 -27.62 2.64
C VAL A 8 14.38 -28.73 3.50
N ALA A 9 15.21 -29.57 4.12
CA ALA A 9 14.76 -30.60 5.05
C ALA A 9 14.11 -29.98 6.30
N LEU A 10 14.76 -28.97 6.89
CA LEU A 10 14.22 -28.23 8.04
C LEU A 10 12.93 -27.49 7.67
N LEU A 11 12.89 -26.83 6.51
CA LEU A 11 11.70 -26.18 5.98
C LEU A 11 10.50 -27.14 5.93
N LYS A 12 10.70 -28.35 5.39
CA LYS A 12 9.64 -29.37 5.29
C LYS A 12 9.16 -29.82 6.66
N ARG A 13 10.07 -30.11 7.58
CA ARG A 13 9.75 -30.51 8.95
C ARG A 13 8.93 -29.44 9.68
N LEU A 14 9.41 -28.20 9.66
CA LEU A 14 8.71 -27.08 10.30
C LEU A 14 7.35 -26.79 9.66
N TRP A 15 7.25 -27.01 8.35
CA TRP A 15 5.98 -26.87 7.63
C TRP A 15 4.95 -27.91 8.07
N THR A 16 5.36 -29.18 8.24
CA THR A 16 4.49 -30.25 8.73
C THR A 16 4.07 -30.04 10.19
N GLU A 17 4.95 -29.43 11.00
CA GLU A 17 4.64 -28.99 12.38
C GLU A 17 3.66 -27.79 12.40
N GLY A 18 3.29 -27.22 11.24
CA GLY A 18 2.31 -26.15 11.12
C GLY A 18 2.87 -24.74 11.26
N HIS A 19 4.19 -24.57 11.44
CA HIS A 19 4.82 -23.25 11.56
C HIS A 19 4.54 -22.37 10.35
N SER A 20 4.25 -21.09 10.57
CA SER A 20 4.03 -20.12 9.50
C SER A 20 5.33 -19.78 8.76
N ALA A 21 5.23 -19.32 7.51
CA ALA A 21 6.40 -18.95 6.71
C ALA A 21 7.28 -17.87 7.37
N GLY A 22 6.70 -16.97 8.17
CA GLY A 22 7.45 -15.96 8.94
C GLY A 22 8.26 -16.57 10.08
N GLN A 23 7.68 -17.51 10.83
CA GLN A 23 8.37 -18.22 11.91
C GLN A 23 9.52 -19.08 11.39
N ILE A 24 9.28 -19.74 10.25
CA ILE A 24 10.30 -20.53 9.56
C ILE A 24 11.43 -19.62 9.07
N ALA A 25 11.10 -18.49 8.44
CA ALA A 25 12.04 -17.48 8.00
C ALA A 25 12.97 -17.01 9.14
N SER A 26 12.42 -16.71 10.32
CA SER A 26 13.21 -16.32 11.49
C SER A 26 14.22 -17.39 11.95
N ARG A 27 13.92 -18.68 11.75
CA ARG A 27 14.82 -19.78 12.15
C ARG A 27 15.92 -20.06 11.13
N LEU A 28 15.61 -19.98 9.84
CA LEU A 28 16.56 -20.25 8.75
C LEU A 28 17.34 -19.01 8.30
N GLY A 29 16.98 -17.81 8.76
CA GLY A 29 17.61 -16.56 8.32
C GLY A 29 17.21 -16.10 6.91
N TYR A 30 16.15 -16.68 6.33
CA TYR A 30 15.60 -16.23 5.05
C TYR A 30 14.46 -15.23 5.24
N SER A 31 14.14 -14.45 4.19
CA SER A 31 12.95 -13.60 4.24
C SER A 31 11.66 -14.45 4.16
N ARG A 32 10.57 -13.96 4.78
CA ARG A 32 9.23 -14.59 4.70
C ARG A 32 8.83 -14.90 3.25
N ASN A 33 9.16 -13.98 2.34
CA ASN A 33 8.81 -14.10 0.92
C ASN A 33 9.65 -15.17 0.21
N ALA A 34 10.93 -15.32 0.56
CA ALA A 34 11.77 -16.39 0.04
C ALA A 34 11.26 -17.77 0.47
N VAL A 35 10.90 -17.92 1.75
CA VAL A 35 10.30 -19.16 2.27
C VAL A 35 8.98 -19.48 1.57
N SER A 36 8.09 -18.49 1.43
CA SER A 36 6.82 -18.66 0.71
C SER A 36 7.04 -19.05 -0.76
N ALA A 37 7.99 -18.42 -1.44
CA ALA A 37 8.34 -18.76 -2.82
C ALA A 37 8.90 -20.18 -2.93
N LYS A 38 9.75 -20.62 -2.00
CA LYS A 38 10.30 -21.97 -1.98
C LYS A 38 9.22 -23.02 -1.72
N LEU A 39 8.33 -22.79 -0.76
CA LEU A 39 7.19 -23.67 -0.49
C LEU A 39 6.27 -23.80 -1.70
N LYS A 40 6.02 -22.70 -2.43
CA LYS A 40 5.27 -22.74 -3.69
C LYS A 40 5.95 -23.60 -4.76
N ARG A 41 7.27 -23.50 -4.90
CA ARG A 41 8.05 -24.35 -5.83
C ARG A 41 8.03 -25.82 -5.44
N LEU A 42 7.96 -26.12 -4.14
CA LEU A 42 7.83 -27.48 -3.60
C LEU A 42 6.39 -28.02 -3.61
N GLY A 43 5.41 -27.23 -4.04
CA GLY A 43 4.00 -27.64 -4.07
C GLY A 43 3.31 -27.67 -2.68
N HIS A 44 3.98 -27.21 -1.63
CA HIS A 44 3.40 -27.14 -0.29
C HIS A 44 2.42 -25.96 -0.21
N LYS A 45 1.14 -26.23 -0.46
CA LYS A 45 0.07 -25.24 -0.27
C LYS A 45 -0.39 -25.26 1.19
N ARG A 46 -0.42 -24.09 1.82
CA ARG A 46 -1.20 -23.92 3.05
C ARG A 46 -2.65 -23.79 2.61
N GLY A 47 -3.56 -24.50 3.28
CA GLY A 47 -4.99 -24.25 3.09
C GLY A 47 -5.26 -22.76 3.18
N HIS A 48 -6.09 -22.24 2.27
CA HIS A 48 -6.45 -20.82 2.29
C HIS A 48 -7.01 -20.50 3.68
N LYS A 49 -6.30 -19.65 4.44
CA LYS A 49 -6.93 -19.04 5.62
C LYS A 49 -8.10 -18.24 5.06
N PRO A 50 -9.35 -18.43 5.53
CA PRO A 50 -10.44 -17.57 5.12
C PRO A 50 -9.99 -16.12 5.33
N PRO A 51 -10.28 -15.21 4.37
CA PRO A 51 -9.93 -13.82 4.55
C PRO A 51 -10.50 -13.36 5.90
N THR A 52 -9.61 -13.05 6.84
CA THR A 52 -9.99 -12.38 8.08
C THR A 52 -10.78 -11.15 7.65
N ALA A 53 -12.00 -11.01 8.18
CA ALA A 53 -12.97 -10.00 7.80
C ALA A 53 -12.27 -8.70 7.43
N SER A 54 -12.44 -8.23 6.19
CA SER A 54 -11.91 -6.94 5.75
C SER A 54 -12.84 -5.87 6.32
N PRO A 55 -12.52 -5.19 7.45
CA PRO A 55 -13.34 -4.09 7.89
C PRO A 55 -13.34 -3.06 6.76
N LYS A 56 -14.53 -2.70 6.29
CA LYS A 56 -14.69 -1.56 5.39
C LYS A 56 -14.27 -0.35 6.20
N ILE A 57 -13.04 0.14 6.00
CA ILE A 57 -12.62 1.42 6.56
C ILE A 57 -13.51 2.46 5.90
N VAL A 58 -14.57 2.87 6.60
CA VAL A 58 -15.45 3.93 6.17
C VAL A 58 -14.65 5.21 6.34
N SER A 59 -14.27 5.84 5.23
CA SER A 59 -13.63 7.15 5.26
C SER A 59 -14.60 8.13 5.93
N VAL A 60 -14.21 8.68 7.08
CA VAL A 60 -14.96 9.74 7.76
C VAL A 60 -15.05 10.94 6.80
N PRO A 61 -16.24 11.49 6.52
CA PRO A 61 -16.36 12.66 5.67
C PRO A 61 -15.64 13.85 6.30
N THR A 62 -14.49 14.23 5.75
CA THR A 62 -13.83 15.49 6.10
C THR A 62 -14.76 16.64 5.70
N ARG A 63 -15.24 17.39 6.70
CA ARG A 63 -16.02 18.61 6.49
C ARG A 63 -15.19 19.58 5.64
N LYS A 64 -15.65 19.82 4.41
CA LYS A 64 -15.05 20.83 3.52
C LYS A 64 -15.26 22.22 4.17
N PRO A 65 -14.23 23.02 4.44
CA PRO A 65 -14.44 24.40 4.84
C PRO A 65 -15.07 25.14 3.66
N LYS A 66 -16.18 25.82 3.95
CA LYS A 66 -16.95 26.61 2.99
C LYS A 66 -16.16 27.88 2.70
N LEU A 67 -15.23 27.83 1.76
CA LEU A 67 -14.62 29.03 1.22
C LEU A 67 -15.56 29.67 0.21
N ALA A 68 -15.71 30.96 0.42
CA ALA A 68 -16.71 31.83 -0.14
C ALA A 68 -16.50 32.11 -1.64
N ALA A 69 -17.60 32.59 -2.21
CA ALA A 69 -17.67 33.67 -3.18
C ALA A 69 -17.54 33.35 -4.67
N ALA A 70 -18.55 33.90 -5.37
CA ALA A 70 -18.45 34.55 -6.67
C ALA A 70 -18.16 33.65 -7.89
N CYS A 71 -19.24 33.26 -8.58
CA CYS A 71 -19.49 33.66 -9.97
C CYS A 71 -20.89 33.17 -10.40
N ALA A 72 -21.83 34.11 -10.53
CA ALA A 72 -22.99 34.02 -11.40
C ALA A 72 -22.50 34.14 -12.87
N ARG A 73 -23.06 33.58 -13.96
CA ARG A 73 -24.39 33.12 -14.39
C ARG A 73 -24.23 32.06 -15.54
N PRO A 74 -25.19 31.86 -16.48
CA PRO A 74 -26.07 30.70 -16.58
C PRO A 74 -25.78 29.74 -17.76
N VAL A 75 -26.54 28.65 -17.77
CA VAL A 75 -26.68 27.54 -18.72
C VAL A 75 -26.57 27.93 -20.20
N ASP A 76 -25.75 27.21 -20.98
CA ASP A 76 -26.20 26.71 -22.29
C ASP A 76 -25.51 25.37 -22.64
N ARG A 77 -26.24 24.59 -23.41
CA ARG A 77 -26.09 23.16 -23.70
C ARG A 77 -25.19 23.02 -24.92
N VAL A 78 -24.61 21.83 -25.13
CA VAL A 78 -24.50 21.11 -26.42
C VAL A 78 -23.23 20.25 -26.43
N VAL A 79 -23.50 18.95 -26.57
CA VAL A 79 -22.58 17.85 -26.82
C VAL A 79 -21.74 18.10 -28.08
N SER A 80 -20.43 17.90 -28.00
CA SER A 80 -19.64 17.43 -29.14
C SER A 80 -18.36 16.72 -28.67
N LYS A 81 -18.12 15.56 -29.28
CA LYS A 81 -17.12 14.53 -28.96
C LYS A 81 -15.70 15.14 -28.91
N PRO A 82 -14.82 14.77 -27.96
CA PRO A 82 -13.46 15.28 -28.00
C PRO A 82 -12.67 14.57 -29.11
N LYS A 83 -12.37 15.35 -30.15
CA LYS A 83 -11.33 15.09 -31.14
C LYS A 83 -9.99 14.95 -30.41
N VAL A 84 -9.27 13.88 -30.70
CA VAL A 84 -7.95 13.57 -30.17
C VAL A 84 -6.98 14.70 -30.55
N LEU A 85 -6.72 15.60 -29.61
CA LEU A 85 -5.63 16.56 -29.67
C LEU A 85 -4.65 16.18 -28.58
N ARG A 86 -3.51 15.61 -29.00
CA ARG A 86 -2.32 15.44 -28.17
C ARG A 86 -1.91 16.80 -27.62
N LEU A 87 -2.27 17.10 -26.37
CA LEU A 87 -1.54 18.05 -25.55
C LEU A 87 -0.51 17.27 -24.73
N LYS A 88 0.76 17.62 -24.91
CA LYS A 88 1.84 17.25 -24.00
C LYS A 88 1.46 17.77 -22.60
N PRO A 89 1.46 16.96 -21.54
CA PRO A 89 1.36 17.51 -20.19
C PRO A 89 2.70 18.17 -19.86
N ALA A 90 2.71 19.49 -19.82
CA ALA A 90 3.74 20.24 -19.10
C ALA A 90 3.59 19.88 -17.62
N ALA A 91 4.51 19.06 -17.12
CA ALA A 91 4.61 18.71 -15.71
C ALA A 91 4.90 19.99 -14.91
N THR A 92 3.93 20.46 -14.15
CA THR A 92 4.21 21.29 -12.98
C THR A 92 4.89 20.38 -11.96
N PRO A 93 6.12 20.68 -11.47
CA PRO A 93 6.67 19.92 -10.38
C PRO A 93 5.87 20.28 -9.13
N ALA A 94 4.95 19.41 -8.72
CA ALA A 94 4.47 19.40 -7.37
C ALA A 94 5.71 19.23 -6.49
N LYS A 95 6.09 20.29 -5.76
CA LYS A 95 7.18 20.24 -4.80
C LYS A 95 6.91 19.05 -3.88
N GLU A 96 7.69 18.00 -4.01
CA GLU A 96 7.60 16.83 -3.15
C GLU A 96 7.97 17.29 -1.75
N LEU A 97 6.95 17.52 -0.92
CA LEU A 97 7.16 17.83 0.50
C LEU A 97 7.98 16.69 1.08
N THR A 98 9.23 17.01 1.40
CA THR A 98 10.16 16.05 1.96
C THR A 98 9.65 15.62 3.33
N LYS A 99 9.97 14.39 3.72
CA LYS A 99 9.56 13.82 5.02
C LYS A 99 9.92 14.75 6.20
N ARG A 100 11.00 15.53 6.08
CA ARG A 100 11.43 16.53 7.08
C ARG A 100 10.46 17.70 7.21
N GLU A 101 9.97 18.23 6.09
CA GLU A 101 9.01 19.33 6.08
C GLU A 101 7.67 18.91 6.68
N LEU A 102 7.25 17.67 6.41
CA LEU A 102 6.04 17.10 7.00
C LEU A 102 6.14 17.01 8.54
N TYR A 103 7.29 16.58 9.07
CA TYR A 103 7.51 16.51 10.51
C TYR A 103 7.62 17.89 11.16
N ALA A 104 8.20 18.88 10.47
CA ALA A 104 8.26 20.24 10.96
C ALA A 104 6.86 20.83 11.13
N MET A 105 5.97 20.65 10.13
CA MET A 105 4.58 21.10 10.19
C MET A 105 3.80 20.45 11.35
N LEU A 106 4.02 19.15 11.59
CA LEU A 106 3.40 18.46 12.73
C LEU A 106 3.89 19.00 14.07
N ALA A 107 5.19 19.31 14.19
CA ALA A 107 5.77 19.87 15.41
C ALA A 107 5.28 21.31 15.69
N ASP A 108 5.08 22.12 14.65
CA ASP A 108 4.47 23.45 14.77
C ASP A 108 3.02 23.37 15.24
N ALA A 109 2.23 22.45 14.68
CA ALA A 109 0.82 22.28 15.04
C ALA A 109 0.63 21.90 16.51
N VAL A 110 1.51 21.04 17.06
CA VAL A 110 1.48 20.65 18.47
C VAL A 110 1.85 21.83 19.40
N ARG A 111 2.75 22.72 18.97
CA ARG A 111 3.12 23.92 19.74
C ARG A 111 2.02 24.97 19.78
N ASN A 112 1.18 25.03 18.74
CA ASN A 112 0.12 26.02 18.61
C ASN A 112 -1.20 25.61 19.29
N THR A 113 -1.25 24.44 19.91
CA THR A 113 -2.39 23.91 20.68
C THR A 113 -2.24 24.09 22.20
N GLY A 114 -1.35 24.98 22.64
CA GLY A 114 -1.17 25.41 24.03
C GLY A 114 -1.79 26.77 24.30
#